data_AF-I4AFL5-F1
#
_entry.id   AF-I4AFL5-F1
#
_cell.length_a   1.000
_cell.length_b   1.000
_cell.length_c   1.000
_cell.angle_alpha   90.00
_cell.angle_beta   90.00
_cell.angle_gamma   90.00
#
_symmetry.space_group_name_H-M   'P 1'
#
loop_
_entity.id
_entity.type
_entity.pdbx_description
1 polymer ?
#
loop_
_entity_poly.entity_id
_entity_poly.type
_entity_poly.pdbx_seq_one_letter_code
_entity_poly.pdbx_strand_id
1 'polypeptide(L)'
;MEKYELEKNIWTETDFEIMGWHDSNIYKLGLTNDLELDIDYILKWNKPDIEGLPFTFWVAPATLVFRKIKNISFELNTAFNNTFEIENIEKTESKDETTWTIITRQGDIQFISEGFTQYIRQEPFFQFGQTISYIERYGWTLDRTTNQENPNRIREDIIAQRNKDFEHYENAKKRHLKRKESENLLISKENNEIELKEYLLKKKEIKQMLDYFDYWLKDTRFENY
;
A
#
# COMPACT_ATOMS: atom_id res chain seq x y z
N MET A 1 -16.81 1.31 -4.82
CA MET A 1 -15.51 0.62 -4.85
C MET A 1 -15.76 -0.83 -4.49
N GLU A 2 -15.26 -1.78 -5.27
CA GLU A 2 -15.44 -3.20 -4.96
C GLU A 2 -14.71 -3.53 -3.65
N LYS A 3 -15.36 -4.27 -2.76
CA LYS A 3 -14.75 -4.76 -1.53
C LYS A 3 -13.72 -5.82 -1.91
N TYR A 4 -12.51 -5.76 -1.37
CA TYR A 4 -11.57 -6.87 -1.49
C TYR A 4 -12.11 -8.07 -0.72
N GLU A 5 -12.25 -9.20 -1.40
CA GLU A 5 -12.59 -10.48 -0.78
C GLU A 5 -11.31 -11.20 -0.40
N LEU A 6 -11.12 -11.41 0.90
CA LEU A 6 -9.93 -12.06 1.40
C LEU A 6 -10.04 -13.58 1.19
N GLU A 7 -9.10 -14.14 0.44
CA GLU A 7 -9.04 -15.58 0.18
C GLU A 7 -8.81 -16.37 1.48
N LYS A 8 -7.89 -15.88 2.33
CA LYS A 8 -7.45 -16.59 3.53
C LYS A 8 -7.03 -15.61 4.63
N ASN A 9 -7.42 -15.94 5.86
CA ASN A 9 -7.05 -15.17 7.05
C ASN A 9 -5.74 -15.64 7.71
N ILE A 10 -5.32 -16.88 7.45
CA ILE A 10 -4.11 -17.49 8.03
C ILE A 10 -3.26 -18.02 6.91
N TRP A 11 -2.06 -17.49 6.73
CA TRP A 11 -1.11 -17.95 5.71
C TRP A 11 0.03 -18.72 6.37
N THR A 12 0.53 -19.75 5.69
CA THR A 12 1.59 -20.64 6.22
C THR A 12 2.71 -20.80 5.20
N GLU A 13 3.78 -21.47 5.59
CA GLU A 13 4.92 -21.79 4.72
C GLU A 13 4.53 -22.53 3.42
N THR A 14 3.40 -23.22 3.42
CA THR A 14 2.83 -23.87 2.22
C THR A 14 2.37 -22.87 1.16
N ASP A 15 2.05 -21.65 1.57
CA ASP A 15 1.57 -20.59 0.70
C ASP A 15 2.71 -19.65 0.25
N PHE A 16 3.95 -19.90 0.70
CA PHE A 16 5.08 -18.98 0.57
C PHE A 16 5.32 -18.48 -0.87
N GLU A 17 5.23 -19.38 -1.85
CA GLU A 17 5.51 -19.07 -3.27
C GLU A 17 4.48 -18.13 -3.91
N ILE A 18 3.28 -18.02 -3.35
CA ILE A 18 2.21 -17.15 -3.86
C ILE A 18 2.05 -15.87 -3.05
N MET A 19 2.78 -15.71 -1.94
CA MET A 19 2.75 -14.53 -1.10
C MET A 19 3.67 -13.43 -1.64
N GLY A 20 3.20 -12.19 -1.60
CA GLY A 20 4.05 -11.01 -1.85
C GLY A 20 4.62 -10.46 -0.56
N TRP A 21 5.96 -10.35 -0.45
CA TRP A 21 6.65 -9.87 0.75
C TRP A 21 7.07 -8.41 0.68
N HIS A 22 7.30 -7.92 -0.55
CA HIS A 22 7.77 -6.58 -0.84
C HIS A 22 6.90 -5.50 -0.20
N ASP A 23 7.58 -4.49 0.32
CA ASP A 23 7.06 -3.23 0.82
C ASP A 23 6.16 -3.36 2.08
N SER A 24 6.25 -4.50 2.78
CA SER A 24 5.54 -4.70 4.03
C SER A 24 6.28 -4.00 5.18
N ASN A 25 5.70 -2.92 5.69
CA ASN A 25 6.30 -2.15 6.78
C ASN A 25 6.15 -2.88 8.13
N ILE A 26 7.23 -2.96 8.91
CA ILE A 26 7.32 -3.58 10.23
C ILE A 26 7.23 -2.50 11.31
N TYR A 27 6.30 -2.66 12.25
CA TYR A 27 6.08 -1.71 13.35
C TYR A 27 6.55 -2.20 14.71
N LYS A 28 6.54 -3.52 14.92
CA LYS A 28 6.87 -4.13 16.20
C LYS A 28 7.51 -5.48 15.96
N LEU A 29 8.56 -5.77 16.72
CA LEU A 29 9.24 -7.05 16.74
C LEU A 29 9.14 -7.65 18.16
N GLY A 30 8.74 -8.91 18.23
CA GLY A 30 8.80 -9.73 19.42
C GLY A 30 9.80 -10.85 19.23
N LEU A 31 10.75 -10.98 20.15
CA LEU A 31 11.74 -12.05 20.14
C LEU A 31 11.62 -12.87 21.42
N THR A 32 10.99 -14.03 21.31
CA THR A 32 10.84 -14.98 22.42
C THR A 32 11.36 -16.36 21.99
N ASN A 33 10.56 -17.41 22.11
CA ASN A 33 10.81 -18.68 21.41
C ASN A 33 10.51 -18.55 19.90
N ASP A 34 9.62 -17.63 19.54
CA ASP A 34 9.24 -17.32 18.17
C ASP A 34 9.78 -15.92 17.79
N LEU A 35 9.96 -15.67 16.49
CA LEU A 35 10.12 -14.31 15.95
C LEU A 35 8.75 -13.83 15.47
N GLU A 36 8.28 -12.72 16.02
CA GLU A 36 6.95 -12.15 15.74
C GLU A 36 7.08 -10.74 15.19
N LEU A 37 6.42 -10.45 14.07
CA LEU A 37 6.44 -9.15 13.41
C LEU A 37 5.01 -8.61 13.26
N ASP A 38 4.79 -7.37 13.70
CA ASP A 38 3.60 -6.59 13.32
C ASP A 38 3.88 -5.89 12.00
N ILE A 39 3.15 -6.28 10.95
CA ILE A 39 3.35 -5.76 9.61
C ILE A 39 2.08 -5.15 9.00
N ASP A 40 2.28 -4.26 8.04
CA ASP A 40 1.29 -3.96 7.00
C ASP A 40 1.49 -4.89 5.81
N TYR A 41 0.70 -5.96 5.76
CA TYR A 41 0.77 -6.90 4.65
C TYR A 41 0.00 -6.37 3.45
N ILE A 42 0.66 -6.25 2.29
CA ILE A 42 0.04 -5.79 1.06
C ILE A 42 -0.57 -6.98 0.30
N LEU A 43 -1.88 -7.05 0.29
CA LEU A 43 -2.65 -8.12 -0.37
C LEU A 43 -2.79 -7.90 -1.87
N LYS A 44 -2.82 -6.64 -2.32
CA LYS A 44 -2.97 -6.32 -3.75
C LYS A 44 -2.47 -4.91 -4.07
N TRP A 45 -1.74 -4.83 -5.17
CA TRP A 45 -1.41 -3.59 -5.86
C TRP A 45 -2.45 -3.36 -6.97
N ASN A 46 -3.22 -2.29 -6.86
CA ASN A 46 -4.18 -1.89 -7.89
C ASN A 46 -3.48 -0.91 -8.85
N LYS A 47 -3.16 -1.39 -10.05
CA LYS A 47 -2.68 -0.55 -11.13
C LYS A 47 -3.77 0.48 -11.49
N PRO A 48 -3.44 1.77 -11.64
CA PRO A 48 -4.40 2.76 -12.08
C PRO A 48 -4.88 2.43 -13.50
N ASP A 49 -6.15 2.75 -13.79
CA ASP A 49 -6.74 2.61 -15.12
C ASP A 49 -6.25 3.68 -16.10
N ILE A 50 -5.63 4.74 -15.59
CA ILE A 50 -5.01 5.82 -16.37
C ILE A 50 -3.52 5.89 -16.04
N GLU A 51 -2.68 5.76 -17.07
CA GLU A 51 -1.23 5.94 -16.95
C GLU A 51 -0.87 7.31 -16.37
N GLY A 52 0.08 7.35 -15.44
CA GLY A 52 0.53 8.56 -14.74
C GLY A 52 -0.14 8.81 -13.39
N LEU A 53 -1.21 8.10 -13.05
CA LEU A 53 -1.77 8.11 -11.69
C LEU A 53 -1.00 7.19 -10.73
N PRO A 54 -1.08 7.38 -9.41
CA PRO A 54 -0.43 6.49 -8.46
C PRO A 54 -1.17 5.15 -8.36
N PHE A 55 -0.42 4.11 -7.99
CA PHE A 55 -1.00 2.85 -7.53
C PHE A 55 -1.81 3.07 -6.25
N THR A 56 -2.81 2.22 -6.07
CA THR A 56 -3.55 2.10 -4.80
C THR A 56 -3.42 0.67 -4.30
N PHE A 57 -3.70 0.44 -3.02
CA PHE A 57 -3.32 -0.81 -2.36
C PHE A 57 -4.45 -1.35 -1.51
N TRP A 58 -4.55 -2.67 -1.43
CA TRP A 58 -5.27 -3.34 -0.37
C TRP A 58 -4.25 -3.83 0.65
N VAL A 59 -4.31 -3.26 1.85
CA VAL A 59 -3.34 -3.51 2.92
C VAL A 59 -4.08 -4.01 4.14
N ALA A 60 -3.55 -5.01 4.84
CA ALA A 60 -4.13 -5.51 6.08
C ALA A 60 -3.08 -5.56 7.20
N PRO A 61 -3.43 -5.17 8.43
CA PRO A 61 -2.55 -5.34 9.58
C PRO A 61 -2.43 -6.83 9.88
N ALA A 62 -1.20 -7.34 9.94
CA ALA A 62 -0.94 -8.77 10.10
C ALA A 62 0.16 -9.05 11.14
N THR A 63 0.06 -10.21 11.79
CA THR A 63 1.12 -10.76 12.65
C THR A 63 1.80 -11.88 11.91
N LEU A 64 3.07 -11.71 11.54
CA LEU A 64 3.90 -12.76 10.94
C LEU A 64 4.73 -13.42 12.03
N VAL A 65 4.62 -14.74 12.17
CA VAL A 65 5.26 -15.51 13.24
C VAL A 65 6.10 -16.63 12.67
N PHE A 66 7.42 -16.59 12.87
CA PHE A 66 8.30 -17.73 12.65
C PHE A 66 8.47 -18.52 13.94
N ARG A 67 8.18 -19.82 13.88
CA ARG A 67 8.03 -20.67 15.07
C ARG A 67 9.38 -21.26 15.50
N LYS A 68 9.63 -21.33 16.80
CA LYS A 68 10.78 -22.02 17.42
C LYS A 68 12.12 -21.65 16.75
N ILE A 69 12.40 -20.35 16.69
CA ILE A 69 13.58 -19.89 15.95
C ILE A 69 14.88 -20.33 16.64
N LYS A 70 15.92 -20.57 15.84
CA LYS A 70 17.27 -20.88 16.31
C LYS A 70 18.29 -20.06 15.53
N ASN A 71 19.49 -19.91 16.09
CA ASN A 71 20.65 -19.29 15.45
C ASN A 71 20.30 -17.94 14.79
N ILE A 72 19.60 -17.07 15.53
CA ILE A 72 19.24 -15.75 15.04
C ILE A 72 20.47 -14.86 14.90
N SER A 73 20.59 -14.24 13.73
CA SER A 73 21.51 -13.16 13.41
C SER A 73 20.69 -11.95 12.96
N PHE A 74 21.07 -10.77 13.44
CA PHE A 74 20.36 -9.52 13.19
C PHE A 74 21.36 -8.45 12.83
N GLU A 75 21.26 -7.91 11.62
CA GLU A 75 22.00 -6.72 11.20
C GLU A 75 21.05 -5.51 11.19
N LEU A 76 21.45 -4.42 11.84
CA LEU A 76 20.66 -3.19 11.87
C LEU A 76 21.52 -1.96 11.62
N ASN A 77 21.34 -1.41 10.43
CA ASN A 77 21.91 -0.14 9.97
C ASN A 77 20.76 0.85 9.79
N THR A 78 20.42 1.57 10.86
CA THR A 78 19.32 2.53 10.83
C THR A 78 19.77 3.94 11.24
N ALA A 79 19.21 4.94 10.54
CA ALA A 79 19.08 6.30 11.07
C ALA A 79 17.63 6.44 11.56
N PHE A 80 17.40 7.12 12.68
CA PHE A 80 16.12 7.24 13.40
C PHE A 80 14.89 7.71 12.58
N ASN A 81 15.04 7.98 11.29
CA ASN A 81 14.06 8.60 10.42
C ASN A 81 13.54 7.64 9.33
N ASN A 82 14.02 6.39 9.28
CA ASN A 82 13.66 5.44 8.22
C ASN A 82 12.58 4.45 8.69
N THR A 83 11.65 4.11 7.80
CA THR A 83 10.69 3.01 7.95
C THR A 83 11.41 1.66 7.91
N PHE A 84 11.05 0.73 8.79
CA PHE A 84 11.63 -0.62 8.81
C PHE A 84 10.78 -1.53 7.92
N GLU A 85 11.28 -1.88 6.75
CA GLU A 85 10.46 -2.41 5.65
C GLU A 85 11.05 -3.69 5.07
N ILE A 86 10.18 -4.69 4.84
CA ILE A 86 10.55 -5.93 4.20
C ILE A 86 10.74 -5.67 2.70
N GLU A 87 11.95 -5.88 2.20
CA GLU A 87 12.19 -5.97 0.77
C GLU A 87 11.84 -7.36 0.27
N ASN A 88 12.29 -8.41 0.93
CA ASN A 88 11.96 -9.77 0.55
C ASN A 88 12.06 -10.73 1.74
N ILE A 89 11.48 -11.91 1.61
CA ILE A 89 11.77 -13.04 2.50
C ILE A 89 12.28 -14.18 1.63
N GLU A 90 13.40 -14.75 2.03
CA GLU A 90 14.02 -15.88 1.35
C GLU A 90 14.13 -17.07 2.30
N LYS A 91 14.07 -18.28 1.73
CA LYS A 91 14.34 -19.52 2.46
C LYS A 91 15.39 -20.35 1.74
N THR A 92 16.29 -20.93 2.50
CA THR A 92 17.26 -21.93 2.04
C THR A 92 17.03 -23.21 2.81
N GLU A 93 16.68 -24.27 2.10
CA GLU A 93 16.45 -25.59 2.68
C GLU A 93 17.74 -26.41 2.67
N SER A 94 18.09 -26.97 3.81
CA SER A 94 19.14 -27.98 3.97
C SER A 94 18.51 -29.31 4.40
N LYS A 95 19.31 -30.39 4.51
CA LYS A 95 18.78 -31.73 4.86
C LYS A 95 18.00 -31.76 6.17
N ASP A 96 18.39 -30.94 7.16
CA ASP A 96 17.89 -31.03 8.53
C ASP A 96 17.19 -29.73 8.99
N GLU A 97 17.41 -28.60 8.31
CA GLU A 97 16.98 -27.28 8.76
C GLU A 97 16.65 -26.33 7.59
N THR A 98 15.70 -25.42 7.82
CA THR A 98 15.37 -24.31 6.90
C THR A 98 15.86 -22.99 7.50
N THR A 99 16.77 -22.34 6.79
CA THR A 99 17.23 -20.99 7.11
C THR A 99 16.34 -19.99 6.40
N TRP A 100 15.81 -19.03 7.14
CA TRP A 100 15.01 -17.92 6.66
C TRP A 100 15.84 -16.64 6.75
N THR A 101 15.72 -15.80 5.73
CA THR A 101 16.31 -14.46 5.71
C THR A 101 15.19 -13.47 5.40
N ILE A 102 14.90 -12.57 6.34
CA ILE A 102 14.05 -11.40 6.11
C ILE A 102 14.97 -10.28 5.69
N ILE A 103 14.91 -9.93 4.41
CA ILE A 103 15.73 -8.89 3.79
C ILE A 103 15.03 -7.56 4.01
N THR A 104 15.73 -6.60 4.60
CA THR A 104 15.18 -5.26 4.84
C THR A 104 16.15 -4.19 4.35
N ARG A 105 15.61 -2.98 4.15
CA ARG A 105 16.43 -1.80 3.79
C ARG A 105 17.43 -1.40 4.85
N GLN A 106 17.24 -1.87 6.09
CA GLN A 106 18.02 -1.51 7.25
C GLN A 106 18.90 -2.66 7.74
N GLY A 107 19.02 -3.75 6.99
CA GLY A 107 19.82 -4.93 7.36
C GLY A 107 18.96 -6.17 7.57
N ASP A 108 19.60 -7.32 7.41
CA ASP A 108 18.88 -8.58 7.29
C ASP A 108 18.69 -9.27 8.65
N ILE A 109 17.59 -10.03 8.75
CA ILE A 109 17.30 -10.90 9.88
C ILE A 109 17.39 -12.34 9.39
N GLN A 110 18.39 -13.08 9.84
CA GLN A 110 18.58 -14.47 9.46
C GLN A 110 18.39 -15.40 10.66
N PHE A 111 17.69 -16.52 10.48
CA PHE A 111 17.45 -17.50 11.54
C PHE A 111 17.02 -18.84 10.96
N ILE A 112 17.02 -19.89 11.77
CA ILE A 112 16.45 -21.19 11.43
C ILE A 112 15.05 -21.29 12.02
N SER A 113 14.09 -21.83 11.27
CA SER A 113 12.73 -22.09 11.75
C SER A 113 12.06 -23.21 10.96
N GLU A 114 11.15 -23.94 11.61
CA GLU A 114 10.29 -24.95 10.99
C GLU A 114 9.31 -24.34 9.96
N GLY A 115 9.09 -23.03 10.00
CA GLY A 115 8.18 -22.31 9.11
C GLY A 115 7.43 -21.19 9.84
N PHE A 116 6.50 -20.55 9.13
CA PHE A 116 5.79 -19.40 9.65
C PHE A 116 4.27 -19.56 9.67
N THR A 117 3.62 -18.69 10.42
CA THR A 117 2.18 -18.47 10.33
C THR A 117 1.92 -16.97 10.34
N GLN A 118 1.21 -16.47 9.35
CA GLN A 118 0.77 -15.09 9.26
C GLN A 118 -0.73 -14.99 9.53
N TYR A 119 -1.10 -14.15 10.48
CA TYR A 119 -2.48 -13.88 10.86
C TYR A 119 -2.89 -12.53 10.30
N ILE A 120 -3.81 -12.50 9.34
CA ILE A 120 -4.46 -11.28 8.88
C ILE A 120 -5.46 -10.87 9.95
N ARG A 121 -5.17 -9.80 10.71
CA ARG A 121 -5.91 -9.48 11.94
C ARG A 121 -7.25 -8.80 11.68
N GLN A 122 -7.33 -8.05 10.58
CA GLN A 122 -8.50 -7.27 10.22
C GLN A 122 -8.75 -7.37 8.72
N GLU A 123 -10.00 -7.15 8.33
CA GLU A 123 -10.35 -6.97 6.92
C GLU A 123 -9.42 -5.93 6.25
N PRO A 124 -9.11 -6.08 4.95
CA PRO A 124 -8.20 -5.17 4.26
C PRO A 124 -8.74 -3.74 4.19
N PHE A 125 -7.82 -2.78 4.17
CA PHE A 125 -8.06 -1.36 3.97
C PHE A 125 -7.64 -0.99 2.56
N PHE A 126 -8.49 -0.23 1.88
CA PHE A 126 -8.09 0.45 0.65
C PHE A 126 -7.24 1.66 1.02
N GLN A 127 -6.02 1.73 0.48
CA GLN A 127 -5.03 2.74 0.81
C GLN A 127 -4.44 3.39 -0.46
N PHE A 128 -4.12 4.67 -0.36
CA PHE A 128 -3.39 5.41 -1.40
C PHE A 128 -1.86 5.34 -1.21
N GLY A 129 -1.41 4.55 -0.25
CA GLY A 129 -0.02 4.19 -0.01
C GLY A 129 0.08 2.77 0.54
N GLN A 130 1.29 2.32 0.85
CA GLN A 130 1.56 0.94 1.27
C GLN A 130 1.37 0.69 2.77
N THR A 131 0.97 1.70 3.53
CA THR A 131 0.83 1.64 4.99
C THR A 131 -0.56 2.04 5.45
N ILE A 132 -0.92 1.59 6.66
CA ILE A 132 -2.13 1.98 7.37
C ILE A 132 -1.72 2.86 8.55
N SER A 133 -2.38 4.02 8.72
CA SER A 133 -2.08 4.92 9.83
C SER A 133 -2.27 4.23 11.20
N TYR A 134 -1.51 4.66 12.21
CA TYR A 134 -1.55 4.11 13.57
C TYR A 134 -2.97 4.07 14.14
N ILE A 135 -3.77 5.10 13.88
CA ILE A 135 -5.15 5.18 14.35
C ILE A 135 -6.03 4.17 13.59
N GLU A 136 -5.95 4.16 12.26
CA GLU A 136 -6.78 3.28 11.43
C GLU A 136 -6.51 1.80 11.65
N ARG A 137 -5.27 1.41 11.97
CA ARG A 137 -4.90 0.01 12.29
C ARG A 137 -5.24 -0.40 13.73
N TYR A 138 -5.64 0.54 14.58
CA TYR A 138 -5.87 0.34 16.03
C TYR A 138 -4.60 -0.03 16.82
N GLY A 139 -3.50 0.69 16.55
CA GLY A 139 -2.22 0.53 17.22
C GLY A 139 -1.36 -0.63 16.72
N TRP A 140 -0.26 -0.89 17.42
CA TRP A 140 0.68 -1.96 17.10
C TRP A 140 0.52 -3.14 18.05
N THR A 141 0.39 -4.35 17.51
CA THR A 141 0.17 -5.57 18.29
C THR A 141 0.81 -6.78 17.64
N LEU A 142 1.14 -7.79 18.46
CA LEU A 142 1.63 -9.10 18.02
C LEU A 142 0.56 -10.19 18.22
N ASP A 143 -0.71 -9.80 18.40
CA ASP A 143 -1.78 -10.76 18.63
C ASP A 143 -1.94 -11.71 17.44
N ARG A 144 -1.99 -13.00 17.74
CA ARG A 144 -2.16 -14.09 16.76
C ARG A 144 -3.65 -14.35 16.53
N THR A 145 -4.36 -13.35 16.03
CA THR A 145 -5.82 -13.36 15.82
C THR A 145 -6.18 -13.02 14.38
N THR A 146 -7.36 -13.46 13.94
CA THR A 146 -7.92 -13.14 12.61
C THR A 146 -9.17 -12.28 12.66
N ASN A 147 -9.61 -11.90 13.86
CA ASN A 147 -10.85 -11.16 14.10
C ASN A 147 -10.63 -10.03 15.11
N GLN A 148 -9.55 -9.26 14.94
CA GLN A 148 -9.27 -8.10 15.78
C GLN A 148 -10.40 -7.07 15.61
N GLU A 149 -11.09 -6.75 16.70
CA GLU A 149 -12.03 -5.64 16.73
C GLU A 149 -11.30 -4.32 16.53
N ASN A 150 -11.85 -3.45 15.69
CA ASN A 150 -11.31 -2.13 15.44
C ASN A 150 -12.44 -1.08 15.37
N PRO A 151 -12.72 -0.38 16.49
CA PRO A 151 -13.76 0.64 16.53
C PRO A 151 -13.45 1.84 15.62
N ASN A 152 -12.18 2.08 15.27
CA ASN A 152 -11.81 3.19 14.38
C ASN A 152 -12.27 2.97 12.94
N ARG A 153 -12.67 1.76 12.54
CA ARG A 153 -13.21 1.49 11.19
C ARG A 153 -14.55 2.17 10.93
N ILE A 154 -15.35 2.37 11.99
CA ILE A 154 -16.69 2.96 11.92
C ILE A 154 -16.73 4.38 12.48
N ARG A 155 -15.58 4.93 12.88
CA ARG A 155 -15.48 6.29 13.44
C ARG A 155 -15.74 7.32 12.34
N GLU A 156 -16.65 8.26 12.60
CA GLU A 156 -17.17 9.18 11.58
C GLU A 156 -16.09 10.03 10.92
N ASP A 157 -15.15 10.56 11.71
CA ASP A 157 -14.02 11.36 11.22
C ASP A 157 -13.05 10.55 10.35
N ILE A 158 -12.81 9.27 10.67
CA ILE A 158 -11.99 8.37 9.84
C ILE A 158 -12.68 8.08 8.52
N ILE A 159 -13.99 7.79 8.54
CA ILE A 159 -14.79 7.59 7.33
C ILE A 159 -14.78 8.86 6.48
N ALA A 160 -14.99 10.03 7.09
CA ALA A 160 -14.98 11.31 6.39
C ALA A 160 -13.61 11.60 5.74
N GLN A 161 -12.51 11.33 6.45
CA GLN A 161 -11.16 11.50 5.91
C GLN A 161 -10.90 10.58 4.70
N ARG A 162 -11.30 9.29 4.78
CA ARG A 162 -11.18 8.36 3.65
C ARG A 162 -11.99 8.80 2.44
N ASN A 163 -13.22 9.25 2.66
CA ASN A 163 -14.09 9.75 1.59
C ASN A 163 -13.46 10.98 0.94
N LYS A 164 -12.87 11.88 1.73
CA LYS A 164 -12.16 13.07 1.23
C LYS A 164 -10.94 12.69 0.40
N ASP A 165 -10.11 11.75 0.87
CA ASP A 165 -8.95 11.28 0.11
C ASP A 165 -9.37 10.61 -1.20
N PHE A 166 -10.46 9.86 -1.20
CA PHE A 166 -11.04 9.29 -2.40
C PHE A 166 -11.55 10.36 -3.38
N GLU A 167 -12.22 11.39 -2.88
CA GLU A 167 -12.65 12.52 -3.70
C GLU A 167 -11.46 13.24 -4.35
N HIS A 168 -10.37 13.47 -3.59
CA HIS A 168 -9.16 14.05 -4.15
C HIS A 168 -8.54 13.15 -5.23
N TYR A 169 -8.48 11.84 -5.03
CA TYR A 169 -8.00 10.90 -6.04
C TYR A 169 -8.84 10.96 -7.33
N GLU A 170 -10.17 11.00 -7.21
CA GLU A 170 -11.06 11.15 -8.36
C GLU A 170 -10.89 12.51 -9.07
N ASN A 171 -10.59 13.57 -8.33
CA ASN A 171 -10.28 14.88 -8.92
C ASN A 171 -8.93 14.88 -9.65
N ALA A 172 -7.91 14.19 -9.12
CA ALA A 172 -6.63 13.99 -9.82
C ALA A 172 -6.84 13.20 -11.12
N LYS A 173 -7.67 12.16 -11.10
CA LYS A 173 -8.08 11.41 -12.29
C LYS A 173 -8.73 12.30 -13.35
N LYS A 174 -9.71 13.12 -12.95
CA LYS A 174 -10.38 14.06 -13.87
C LYS A 174 -9.42 15.12 -14.42
N ARG A 175 -8.52 15.64 -13.59
CA ARG A 175 -7.46 16.57 -14.01
C ARG A 175 -6.58 15.95 -15.08
N HIS A 176 -6.13 14.71 -14.86
CA HIS A 176 -5.30 14.00 -15.82
C HIS A 176 -6.02 13.79 -17.17
N LEU A 177 -7.29 13.37 -17.14
CA LEU A 177 -8.11 13.26 -18.35
C LEU A 177 -8.25 14.61 -19.08
N LYS A 178 -8.42 15.71 -18.35
CA LYS A 178 -8.49 17.06 -18.93
C LYS A 178 -7.16 17.52 -19.53
N ARG A 179 -6.01 17.12 -18.98
CA ARG A 179 -4.70 17.36 -19.60
C ARG A 179 -4.58 16.62 -20.94
N LYS A 180 -4.97 15.35 -20.99
CA LYS A 180 -5.03 14.57 -22.25
C LYS A 180 -5.99 15.17 -23.27
N GLU A 181 -7.15 15.66 -22.83
CA GLU A 181 -8.08 16.38 -23.70
C GLU A 181 -7.46 17.66 -24.27
N SER A 182 -6.69 18.40 -23.46
CA SER A 182 -5.96 19.59 -23.92
C SER A 182 -4.91 19.26 -24.98
N GLU A 183 -4.17 18.16 -24.81
CA GLU A 183 -3.16 17.69 -25.77
C GLU A 183 -3.81 17.29 -27.09
N ASN A 184 -4.88 16.49 -27.03
CA ASN A 184 -5.64 16.09 -28.23
C ASN A 184 -6.24 17.30 -28.96
N LEU A 185 -6.75 18.29 -28.22
CA LEU A 185 -7.28 19.53 -28.81
C LEU A 185 -6.19 20.32 -29.55
N LEU A 186 -4.95 20.31 -29.05
CA LEU A 186 -3.81 20.94 -29.73
C LEU A 186 -3.48 20.20 -31.03
N ILE A 187 -3.41 18.87 -30.99
CA ILE A 187 -3.16 18.03 -32.18
C ILE A 187 -4.22 18.27 -33.26
N SER A 188 -5.51 18.26 -32.91
CA SER A 188 -6.57 18.55 -33.88
C SER A 188 -6.49 19.96 -34.45
N LYS A 189 -6.01 20.94 -33.67
CA LYS A 189 -5.79 22.31 -34.17
C LYS A 189 -4.64 22.37 -35.18
N GLU A 190 -3.55 21.64 -34.93
CA GLU A 190 -2.39 21.52 -35.81
C GLU A 190 -2.73 20.79 -37.12
N ASN A 191 -3.57 19.75 -37.04
CA ASN A 191 -4.08 19.02 -38.20
C ASN A 191 -5.18 19.76 -38.97
N ASN A 192 -5.60 20.95 -38.51
CA ASN A 192 -6.72 21.71 -39.07
C ASN A 192 -8.08 20.97 -39.06
N GLU A 193 -8.27 20.07 -38.09
CA GLU A 193 -9.50 19.28 -37.91
C GLU A 193 -10.59 20.03 -37.13
N ILE A 194 -10.27 21.21 -36.58
CA ILE A 194 -11.18 22.02 -35.76
C ILE A 194 -11.12 23.50 -36.15
N GLU A 195 -12.29 24.13 -36.21
CA GLU A 195 -12.40 25.57 -36.47
C GLU A 195 -11.82 26.41 -35.32
N LEU A 196 -11.27 27.58 -35.65
CA LEU A 196 -10.62 28.45 -34.66
C LEU A 196 -11.57 28.85 -33.52
N LYS A 197 -12.82 29.18 -33.82
CA LYS A 197 -13.80 29.60 -32.81
C LYS A 197 -14.11 28.46 -31.83
N GLU A 198 -14.31 27.25 -32.36
CA GLU A 198 -14.59 26.06 -31.54
C GLU A 198 -13.38 25.68 -30.68
N TYR A 199 -12.17 25.72 -31.26
CA TYR A 199 -10.92 25.52 -30.53
C TYR A 199 -10.78 26.47 -29.34
N LEU A 200 -11.02 27.78 -29.54
CA LEU A 200 -10.89 28.78 -28.47
C LEU A 200 -11.89 28.57 -27.34
N LEU A 201 -13.13 28.17 -27.67
CA LEU A 201 -14.16 27.85 -26.68
C LEU A 201 -13.77 26.63 -25.84
N LYS A 202 -13.40 25.51 -26.49
CA LYS A 202 -12.97 24.29 -25.79
C LYS A 202 -11.71 24.54 -24.95
N LYS A 203 -10.73 25.26 -25.49
CA LYS A 203 -9.51 25.61 -24.76
C LYS A 203 -9.81 26.39 -23.47
N LYS A 204 -10.76 27.33 -23.53
CA LYS A 204 -11.17 28.10 -22.35
C LYS A 204 -11.85 27.21 -21.31
N GLU A 205 -12.75 26.33 -21.73
CA GLU A 205 -13.44 25.39 -20.85
C GLU A 205 -12.46 24.43 -20.15
N ILE A 206 -11.56 23.80 -20.94
CA ILE A 206 -10.54 22.91 -20.41
C ILE A 206 -9.67 23.63 -19.38
N LYS A 207 -9.22 24.86 -19.70
CA LYS A 207 -8.43 25.66 -18.76
C LYS A 207 -9.17 25.91 -17.45
N GLN A 208 -10.45 26.30 -17.50
CA GLN A 208 -11.25 26.53 -16.29
C GLN A 208 -11.39 25.27 -15.44
N MET A 209 -11.55 24.11 -16.07
CA MET A 209 -11.61 22.83 -15.36
C MET A 209 -10.26 22.46 -14.74
N LEU A 210 -9.14 22.69 -15.43
CA LEU A 210 -7.81 22.47 -14.88
C LEU A 210 -7.54 23.38 -13.67
N ASP A 211 -7.84 24.68 -13.79
CA ASP A 211 -7.70 25.64 -12.68
C ASP A 211 -8.57 25.22 -11.47
N TYR A 212 -9.78 24.70 -11.71
CA TYR A 212 -10.65 24.15 -10.66
C TYR A 212 -10.02 22.95 -9.96
N PHE A 213 -9.50 21.97 -10.71
CA PHE A 213 -8.87 20.80 -10.10
C PHE A 213 -7.57 21.15 -9.37
N ASP A 214 -6.75 22.03 -9.91
CA ASP A 214 -5.52 22.49 -9.25
C ASP A 214 -5.83 23.17 -7.92
N TYR A 215 -6.90 23.98 -7.84
CA TYR A 215 -7.35 24.56 -6.57
C TYR A 215 -7.75 23.49 -5.54
N TRP A 216 -8.52 22.48 -5.96
CA TRP A 216 -9.01 21.42 -5.07
C TRP A 216 -7.94 20.42 -4.62
N LEU A 217 -6.90 20.23 -5.43
CA LEU A 217 -5.81 19.29 -5.13
C LEU A 217 -4.65 19.93 -4.40
N LYS A 218 -4.64 21.26 -4.26
CA LYS A 218 -3.60 22.00 -3.55
C LYS A 218 -3.47 21.53 -2.09
N ASP A 219 -2.23 21.34 -1.64
CA ASP A 219 -1.88 20.87 -0.30
C ASP A 219 -2.42 19.45 0.02
N THR A 220 -2.84 18.71 -1.00
CA THR A 220 -3.23 17.30 -0.88
C THR A 220 -2.08 16.40 -1.33
N ARG A 221 -2.11 15.13 -0.91
CA ARG A 221 -1.15 14.12 -1.41
C ARG A 221 -1.23 13.89 -2.93
N PHE A 222 -2.28 14.40 -3.58
CA PHE A 222 -2.51 14.24 -5.01
C PHE A 222 -2.16 15.49 -5.83
N GLU A 223 -1.63 16.55 -5.18
CA GLU A 223 -1.31 17.83 -5.82
C GLU A 223 -0.45 17.68 -7.08
N ASN A 224 0.48 16.72 -7.07
CA ASN A 224 1.46 16.52 -8.14
C ASN A 224 1.07 15.45 -9.18
N TYR A 225 -0.13 14.85 -9.10
CA TYR A 225 -0.59 13.79 -10.03
C TYR A 225 -1.54 14.31 -11.12
#